data_AF-A0A523PM52-F1
#
_entry.id   AF-A0A523PM52-F1
#
_cell.length_a   1.000
_cell.length_b   1.000
_cell.length_c   1.000
_cell.angle_alpha   90.00
_cell.angle_beta   90.00
_cell.angle_gamma   90.00
#
_symmetry.space_group_name_H-M   'P 1'
#
loop_
_entity.id
_entity.type
_entity.pdbx_description
1 polymer ?
#
loop_
_entity_poly.entity_id
_entity_poly.type
_entity_poly.pdbx_seq_one_letter_code
_entity_poly.pdbx_strand_id
1 'polypeptide(L)'
;MPIERQTPRESEQYQGRGFEWPTLVIAALIYAGFAGLTWHYHALPWWLVLALGGYLVAWHGSLQHEAVHGHPTRWPWVNELLIFPSLWLWMPYRVYRVTHLQHHATPSLTDPIDDPESYYLTPEAWQCSGAFMRLVWRINNTSAGRLLIGPPIVVTLLIVGQVRRLARG
;
A
#
# COMPACT_ATOMS: atom_id res chain seq x y z
N MET A 1 -0.73 29.32 -8.34
CA MET A 1 -1.22 29.39 -6.95
C MET A 1 -0.80 28.12 -6.26
N PRO A 2 -0.14 28.14 -5.09
CA PRO A 2 0.15 26.92 -4.37
C PRO A 2 -1.20 26.40 -3.84
N ILE A 3 -1.61 25.21 -4.30
CA ILE A 3 -2.73 24.50 -3.69
C ILE A 3 -2.25 24.10 -2.31
N GLU A 4 -2.71 24.82 -1.29
CA GLU A 4 -2.51 24.47 0.09
C GLU A 4 -3.19 23.12 0.30
N ARG A 5 -2.38 22.05 0.37
CA ARG A 5 -2.88 20.69 0.61
C ARG A 5 -3.51 20.69 1.99
N GLN A 6 -4.83 20.85 2.04
CA GLN A 6 -5.60 20.64 3.25
C GLN A 6 -5.43 19.17 3.63
N THR A 7 -4.57 18.92 4.60
CA THR A 7 -4.51 17.62 5.26
C THR A 7 -5.79 17.52 6.09
N PRO A 8 -6.65 16.52 5.85
CA PRO A 8 -7.77 16.26 6.73
C PRO A 8 -7.23 16.17 8.17
N ARG A 9 -7.91 16.80 9.14
CA ARG A 9 -7.53 16.62 10.55
C ARG A 9 -7.67 15.14 10.86
N GLU A 10 -6.62 14.50 11.38
CA GLU A 10 -6.61 13.06 11.69
C GLU A 10 -7.82 12.61 12.54
N SER A 11 -8.41 13.54 13.30
CA SER A 11 -9.59 13.34 14.14
C SER A 11 -10.91 13.11 13.40
N GLU A 12 -11.07 13.58 12.16
CA GLU A 12 -12.35 13.44 11.44
C GLU A 12 -12.48 12.09 10.71
N GLN A 13 -11.37 11.45 10.36
CA GLN A 13 -11.36 10.16 9.65
C GLN A 13 -11.55 8.95 10.58
N TYR A 14 -11.30 9.10 11.88
CA TYR A 14 -11.33 8.03 12.89
C TYR A 14 -12.71 7.86 13.57
N GLN A 15 -13.80 7.97 12.82
CA GLN A 15 -15.18 7.79 13.32
C GLN A 15 -15.59 6.31 13.39
N GLY A 16 -14.74 5.45 13.96
CA GLY A 16 -15.05 4.03 14.22
C GLY A 16 -15.86 3.86 15.51
N ARG A 17 -17.09 3.36 15.40
CA ARG A 17 -17.96 3.05 16.54
C ARG A 17 -17.49 1.76 17.24
N GLY A 18 -16.58 1.89 18.20
CA GLY A 18 -16.24 0.82 19.13
C GLY A 18 -15.11 -0.09 18.67
N PHE A 19 -14.75 -1.06 19.53
CA PHE A 19 -13.68 -2.02 19.28
C PHE A 19 -14.16 -3.17 18.39
N GLU A 20 -13.44 -3.45 17.31
CA GLU A 20 -13.82 -4.47 16.33
C GLU A 20 -13.03 -5.78 16.48
N TRP A 21 -13.67 -6.74 17.15
CA TRP A 21 -13.12 -8.10 17.33
C TRP A 21 -12.75 -8.83 16.02
N PRO A 22 -13.50 -8.73 14.91
CA PRO A 22 -13.14 -9.44 13.67
C PRO A 22 -11.74 -9.09 13.16
N THR A 23 -11.39 -7.81 13.16
CA THR A 23 -10.07 -7.33 12.69
C THR A 23 -8.95 -7.82 13.61
N LEU A 24 -9.18 -7.89 14.92
CA LEU A 24 -8.21 -8.48 15.86
C LEU A 24 -8.00 -9.98 15.57
N VAL A 25 -9.06 -10.73 15.31
CA VAL A 25 -8.97 -12.16 14.96
C VAL A 25 -8.21 -12.36 13.65
N ILE A 26 -8.50 -11.53 12.64
CA ILE A 26 -7.78 -11.55 11.36
C ILE A 26 -6.28 -11.27 11.58
N ALA A 27 -5.93 -10.25 12.39
CA ALA A 27 -4.55 -9.96 12.72
C ALA A 27 -3.85 -11.17 13.39
N ALA A 28 -4.50 -11.79 14.37
CA ALA A 28 -3.97 -12.98 15.03
C ALA A 28 -3.75 -14.15 14.06
N LEU A 29 -4.70 -14.40 13.15
CA LEU A 29 -4.59 -15.47 12.14
C LEU A 29 -3.45 -15.21 11.15
N ILE A 30 -3.28 -13.96 10.70
CA ILE A 30 -2.21 -13.58 9.78
C ILE A 30 -0.84 -13.78 10.45
N TYR A 31 -0.64 -13.25 11.66
CA TYR A 31 0.65 -13.37 12.35
C TYR A 31 0.96 -14.79 12.79
N ALA A 32 -0.02 -15.53 13.33
CA ALA A 32 0.18 -16.92 13.70
C ALA A 32 0.44 -17.79 12.46
N GLY A 33 -0.29 -17.56 11.37
CA GLY A 33 -0.10 -18.26 10.11
C GLY A 33 1.28 -17.99 9.51
N PHE A 34 1.72 -16.74 9.50
CA PHE A 34 3.05 -16.36 9.01
C PHE A 34 4.15 -16.97 9.88
N ALA A 35 4.08 -16.79 11.21
CA ALA A 35 5.06 -17.35 12.14
C ALA A 35 5.13 -18.88 12.05
N GLY A 36 3.98 -19.56 11.99
CA GLY A 36 3.90 -21.01 11.82
C GLY A 36 4.49 -21.48 10.49
N LEU A 37 4.17 -20.80 9.39
CA LEU A 37 4.73 -21.11 8.07
C LEU A 37 6.24 -20.91 8.05
N THR A 38 6.73 -19.81 8.60
CA THR A 38 8.17 -19.52 8.71
C THR A 38 8.87 -20.53 9.61
N TRP A 39 8.27 -20.95 10.72
CA TRP A 39 8.87 -21.93 11.63
C TRP A 39 8.99 -23.32 10.99
N HIS A 40 7.98 -23.73 10.21
CA HIS A 40 7.91 -25.06 9.61
C HIS A 40 8.35 -25.11 8.14
N TYR A 41 8.95 -24.05 7.61
CA TYR A 41 9.22 -23.93 6.16
C TYR A 41 10.07 -25.09 5.59
N HIS A 42 11.02 -25.63 6.37
CA HIS A 42 11.87 -26.75 5.97
C HIS A 42 11.09 -28.06 5.73
N ALA A 43 9.91 -28.21 6.32
CA ALA A 43 9.07 -29.39 6.16
C ALA A 43 8.14 -29.31 4.93
N LEU A 44 8.16 -28.19 4.22
CA LEU A 44 7.27 -27.90 3.10
C LEU A 44 8.07 -27.71 1.80
N PRO A 45 7.50 -28.06 0.64
CA PRO A 45 8.12 -27.71 -0.62
C PRO A 45 8.09 -26.19 -0.81
N TRP A 46 9.14 -25.64 -1.42
CA TRP A 46 9.34 -24.19 -1.55
C TRP A 46 8.15 -23.47 -2.21
N TRP A 47 7.48 -24.10 -3.17
CA TRP A 47 6.35 -23.48 -3.88
C TRP A 47 5.12 -23.30 -2.99
N LEU A 48 4.94 -24.16 -1.98
CA LEU A 48 3.83 -24.03 -1.03
C LEU A 48 4.13 -22.93 -0.02
N VAL A 49 5.39 -22.83 0.43
CA VAL A 49 5.85 -21.71 1.26
C VAL A 49 5.66 -20.39 0.53
N LEU A 50 6.01 -20.33 -0.76
CA LEU A 50 5.82 -19.15 -1.59
C LEU A 50 4.34 -18.78 -1.73
N ALA A 51 3.47 -19.74 -2.02
CA ALA A 51 2.05 -19.48 -2.22
C ALA A 51 1.35 -19.02 -0.93
N LEU A 52 1.54 -19.75 0.17
CA LEU A 52 0.93 -19.42 1.47
C LEU A 52 1.53 -18.14 2.06
N GLY A 53 2.85 -17.98 1.96
CA GLY A 53 3.53 -16.78 2.44
C GLY A 53 3.10 -15.55 1.66
N GLY A 54 3.04 -15.65 0.33
CA GLY A 54 2.53 -14.58 -0.54
C GLY A 54 1.08 -14.22 -0.20
N TYR A 55 0.23 -15.21 0.04
CA TYR A 55 -1.15 -14.98 0.47
C TYR A 55 -1.23 -14.26 1.83
N LEU A 56 -0.48 -14.70 2.83
CA LEU A 56 -0.46 -14.09 4.16
C LEU A 56 0.07 -12.64 4.11
N VAL A 57 1.11 -12.39 3.33
CA VAL A 57 1.67 -11.03 3.13
C VAL A 57 0.67 -10.13 2.39
N ALA A 58 -0.04 -10.66 1.39
CA ALA A 58 -1.10 -9.92 0.70
C ALA A 58 -2.27 -9.61 1.65
N TRP A 59 -2.68 -10.58 2.47
CA TRP A 59 -3.76 -10.41 3.45
C TRP A 59 -3.38 -9.43 4.56
N HIS A 60 -2.12 -9.43 5.00
CA HIS A 60 -1.57 -8.39 5.89
C HIS A 60 -1.71 -7.00 5.28
N GLY A 61 -1.53 -6.87 3.97
CA GLY A 61 -1.79 -5.62 3.25
C GLY A 61 -3.23 -5.12 3.40
N SER A 62 -4.22 -6.01 3.31
CA SER A 62 -5.61 -5.67 3.59
C SER A 62 -5.82 -5.25 5.05
N LEU A 63 -5.16 -5.92 6.00
CA LEU A 63 -5.20 -5.50 7.40
C LEU A 63 -4.59 -4.10 7.61
N GLN A 64 -3.49 -3.79 6.92
CA GLN A 64 -2.89 -2.45 6.95
C GLN A 64 -3.85 -1.39 6.40
N HIS A 65 -4.59 -1.71 5.33
CA HIS A 65 -5.61 -0.83 4.76
C HIS A 65 -6.71 -0.49 5.77
N GLU A 66 -7.27 -1.49 6.45
CA GLU A 66 -8.25 -1.27 7.53
C GLU A 66 -7.69 -0.42 8.67
N ALA A 67 -6.42 -0.65 9.05
CA ALA A 67 -5.76 0.14 10.08
C ALA A 67 -5.57 1.61 9.67
N VAL A 68 -5.34 1.91 8.39
CA VAL A 68 -5.30 3.30 7.87
C VAL A 68 -6.62 4.02 8.12
N HIS A 69 -7.76 3.33 7.91
CA HIS A 69 -9.11 3.86 8.14
C HIS A 69 -9.54 3.91 9.60
N GLY A 70 -8.71 3.39 10.50
CA GLY A 70 -8.92 3.52 11.93
C GLY A 70 -9.57 2.36 12.63
N HIS A 71 -9.40 1.17 12.07
CA HIS A 71 -9.80 -0.09 12.67
C HIS A 71 -8.61 -0.81 13.34
N PRO A 72 -8.83 -1.62 14.39
CA PRO A 72 -10.11 -1.86 15.05
C PRO A 72 -10.47 -0.87 16.15
N THR A 73 -9.61 0.10 16.47
CA THR A 73 -9.79 0.97 17.63
C THR A 73 -9.79 2.44 17.24
N ARG A 74 -10.41 3.28 18.06
CA ARG A 74 -10.37 4.74 17.90
C ARG A 74 -8.97 5.37 18.08
N TRP A 75 -7.96 4.59 18.46
CA TRP A 75 -6.62 5.07 18.79
C TRP A 75 -5.62 4.69 17.69
N PRO A 76 -5.14 5.64 16.88
CA PRO A 76 -4.31 5.33 15.73
C PRO A 76 -3.01 4.59 16.05
N TRP A 77 -2.38 4.93 17.17
CA TRP A 77 -1.15 4.28 17.61
C TRP A 77 -1.37 2.81 18.01
N VAL A 78 -2.56 2.45 18.52
CA VAL A 78 -2.90 1.06 18.85
C VAL A 78 -3.08 0.24 17.57
N ASN A 79 -3.76 0.83 16.58
CA ASN A 79 -3.95 0.18 15.29
C ASN A 79 -2.62 0.01 14.56
N GLU A 80 -1.74 1.01 14.61
CA GLU A 80 -0.37 0.91 14.07
C GLU A 80 0.45 -0.18 14.78
N LEU A 81 0.34 -0.29 16.10
CA LEU A 81 1.02 -1.34 16.86
C LEU A 81 0.52 -2.74 16.49
N LEU A 82 -0.79 -2.89 16.24
CA LEU A 82 -1.41 -4.17 15.86
C LEU A 82 -0.85 -4.72 14.54
N ILE A 83 -0.45 -3.85 13.62
CA ILE A 83 0.12 -4.22 12.32
C ILE A 83 1.66 -4.17 12.30
N PHE A 84 2.29 -4.02 13.47
CA PHE A 84 3.74 -4.03 13.63
C PHE A 84 4.23 -5.40 14.14
N PRO A 85 5.26 -6.01 13.53
CA PRO A 85 5.98 -5.53 12.34
C PRO A 85 5.15 -5.69 11.05
N SER A 86 5.36 -4.81 10.08
CA SER A 86 4.74 -4.95 8.76
C SER A 86 5.39 -6.10 7.99
N LEU A 87 4.56 -6.99 7.44
CA LEU A 87 5.03 -8.13 6.64
C LEU A 87 5.38 -7.74 5.19
N TRP A 88 5.04 -6.54 4.74
CA TRP A 88 5.42 -6.06 3.41
C TRP A 88 6.93 -5.81 3.29
N LEU A 89 7.60 -5.38 4.37
CA LEU A 89 9.04 -5.07 4.45
C LEU A 89 9.57 -3.97 3.50
N TRP A 90 8.95 -3.75 2.34
CA TRP A 90 9.38 -2.77 1.34
C TRP A 90 8.68 -1.40 1.46
N MET A 91 7.50 -1.35 2.08
CA MET A 91 6.70 -0.13 2.24
C MET A 91 6.45 0.18 3.72
N PRO A 92 7.01 1.27 4.27
CA PRO A 92 6.72 1.71 5.63
C PRO A 92 5.25 2.09 5.80
N TYR A 93 4.59 1.60 6.85
CA TYR A 93 3.17 1.84 7.10
C TYR A 93 2.80 3.33 7.08
N ARG A 94 3.59 4.19 7.72
CA ARG A 94 3.32 5.64 7.76
C ARG A 94 3.36 6.30 6.39
N VAL A 95 4.25 5.83 5.49
CA VAL A 95 4.32 6.33 4.11
C VAL A 95 3.07 5.91 3.35
N TYR A 96 2.69 4.63 3.46
CA TYR A 96 1.44 4.11 2.89
C TYR A 96 0.21 4.87 3.42
N ARG A 97 0.10 5.07 4.73
CA ARG A 97 -1.01 5.82 5.35
C ARG A 97 -1.15 7.21 4.77
N VAL A 98 -0.04 7.95 4.63
CA VAL A 98 -0.07 9.31 4.08
C VAL A 98 -0.51 9.33 2.62
N THR A 99 0.03 8.45 1.77
CA THR A 99 -0.34 8.42 0.34
C THR A 99 -1.79 8.00 0.15
N HIS A 100 -2.23 7.02 0.94
CA HIS A 100 -3.56 6.45 0.83
C HIS A 100 -4.65 7.40 1.34
N LEU A 101 -4.41 8.11 2.44
CA LEU A 101 -5.34 9.16 2.89
C LEU A 101 -5.40 10.35 1.92
N GLN A 102 -4.30 10.66 1.23
CA GLN A 102 -4.30 11.64 0.15
C GLN A 102 -5.15 11.16 -1.04
N HIS A 103 -4.98 9.90 -1.45
CA HIS A 103 -5.81 9.27 -2.49
C HIS A 103 -7.31 9.38 -2.17
N HIS A 104 -7.72 9.04 -0.94
CA HIS A 104 -9.11 9.14 -0.51
C HIS A 104 -9.65 10.58 -0.38
N ALA A 105 -8.76 11.56 -0.15
CA ALA A 105 -9.15 12.96 -0.09
C ALA A 105 -9.27 13.61 -1.48
N THR A 106 -8.71 12.99 -2.53
CA THR A 106 -8.72 13.52 -3.88
C THR A 106 -10.09 13.29 -4.55
N PRO A 107 -10.73 14.35 -5.11
CA PRO A 107 -12.02 14.22 -5.81
C PRO A 107 -11.90 13.56 -7.19
N SER A 108 -10.71 13.62 -7.81
CA SER A 108 -10.41 13.09 -9.13
C SER A 108 -9.66 11.77 -9.03
N LEU A 109 -10.38 10.67 -8.85
CA LEU A 109 -9.78 9.34 -8.74
C LEU A 109 -8.99 9.00 -10.02
N THR A 110 -7.81 8.39 -9.88
CA THR A 110 -6.91 7.98 -10.98
C THR A 110 -6.27 9.12 -11.76
N ASP A 111 -6.49 10.38 -11.41
CA ASP A 111 -5.85 11.51 -12.06
C ASP A 111 -4.32 11.52 -11.78
N PRO A 112 -3.45 11.52 -12.81
CA PRO A 112 -2.00 11.42 -12.61
C PRO A 112 -1.34 12.65 -11.97
N ILE A 113 -2.08 13.74 -11.76
CA ILE A 113 -1.61 14.97 -11.11
C ILE A 113 -2.09 15.01 -9.66
N ASP A 114 -3.37 14.73 -9.42
CA ASP A 114 -4.02 14.90 -8.11
C ASP A 114 -4.00 13.64 -7.24
N ASP A 115 -3.97 12.45 -7.85
CA ASP A 115 -4.02 11.17 -7.14
C ASP A 115 -2.61 10.56 -7.00
N PRO A 116 -2.03 10.50 -5.78
CA PRO A 116 -0.69 9.95 -5.57
C PRO A 116 -0.60 8.44 -5.80
N GLU A 117 -1.74 7.75 -5.91
CA GLU A 117 -1.85 6.33 -6.24
C GLU A 117 -2.33 6.11 -7.69
N SER A 118 -2.31 7.18 -8.50
CA SER A 118 -2.46 7.06 -9.94
C SER A 118 -1.21 6.46 -10.56
N TYR A 119 -1.43 5.44 -11.38
CA TYR A 119 -0.41 4.80 -12.22
C TYR A 119 -0.70 5.05 -13.71
N TYR A 120 -1.29 6.21 -14.00
CA TYR A 120 -1.47 6.73 -15.35
C TYR A 120 -0.44 7.82 -15.65
N LEU A 121 -0.32 8.19 -16.93
CA LEU A 121 0.55 9.27 -17.38
C LEU A 121 -0.32 10.41 -17.91
N THR A 122 0.13 11.65 -17.70
CA THR A 122 -0.46 12.80 -18.41
C THR A 122 -0.21 12.68 -19.91
N PRO A 123 -1.01 13.36 -20.76
CA PRO A 123 -0.78 13.40 -22.20
C PRO A 123 0.65 13.83 -22.57
N GLU A 124 1.19 14.82 -21.87
CA GLU A 124 2.54 15.35 -22.09
C GLU A 124 3.60 14.30 -21.72
N ALA A 125 3.46 13.68 -20.54
CA ALA A 125 4.38 12.61 -20.11
C ALA A 125 4.35 11.41 -21.07
N TRP A 126 3.17 11.08 -21.62
CA TRP A 126 3.03 10.05 -22.63
C TRP A 126 3.73 10.41 -23.96
N GLN A 127 3.57 11.65 -24.42
CA GLN A 127 4.23 12.14 -25.63
C GLN A 127 5.76 12.17 -25.49
N CYS A 128 6.27 12.57 -24.31
CA CYS A 128 7.70 12.56 -24.01
C CYS A 128 8.28 11.16 -23.72
N SER A 129 7.44 10.14 -23.52
CA SER A 129 7.90 8.77 -23.23
C SER A 129 8.46 8.07 -24.47
N GLY A 130 9.61 7.41 -24.36
CA GLY A 130 10.15 6.57 -25.43
C GLY A 130 9.26 5.37 -25.77
N ALA A 131 9.49 4.74 -26.94
CA ALA A 131 8.68 3.60 -27.41
C ALA A 131 8.63 2.44 -26.41
N PHE A 132 9.76 2.13 -25.75
CA PHE A 132 9.85 1.09 -24.73
C PHE A 132 8.99 1.41 -23.50
N MET A 133 9.08 2.63 -22.95
CA MET A 133 8.26 3.04 -21.79
C MET A 133 6.76 3.04 -22.11
N ARG A 134 6.38 3.48 -23.31
CA ARG A 134 4.98 3.38 -23.76
C ARG A 134 4.48 1.93 -23.80
N LEU A 135 5.33 0.98 -24.19
CA LEU A 135 4.99 -0.45 -24.14
C LEU A 135 4.80 -0.93 -22.70
N VAL A 136 5.73 -0.60 -21.80
CA VAL A 136 5.64 -0.94 -20.36
C VAL A 136 4.32 -0.43 -19.77
N TRP A 137 3.99 0.84 -19.99
CA TRP A 137 2.75 1.44 -19.48
C TRP A 137 1.48 0.85 -20.11
N ARG A 138 1.52 0.50 -21.41
CA ARG A 138 0.40 -0.24 -22.04
C ARG A 138 0.17 -1.59 -21.38
N ILE A 139 1.23 -2.34 -21.11
CA ILE A 139 1.13 -3.64 -20.43
C ILE A 139 0.58 -3.41 -19.01
N ASN A 140 1.14 -2.46 -18.25
CA ASN A 140 0.70 -2.15 -16.89
C ASN A 140 -0.76 -1.66 -16.79
N ASN A 141 -1.31 -1.12 -17.88
CA ASN A 141 -2.70 -0.68 -17.96
C ASN A 141 -3.69 -1.80 -18.29
N THR A 142 -3.21 -3.04 -18.47
CA THR A 142 -4.05 -4.24 -18.46
C THR A 142 -4.11 -4.83 -17.04
N SER A 143 -5.20 -5.52 -16.69
CA SER A 143 -5.31 -6.15 -15.36
C SER A 143 -4.20 -7.18 -15.11
N ALA A 144 -3.89 -8.02 -16.10
CA ALA A 144 -2.83 -9.02 -16.00
C ALA A 144 -1.45 -8.37 -15.88
N GLY A 145 -1.17 -7.36 -16.70
CA GLY A 145 0.11 -6.64 -16.62
C GLY A 145 0.26 -5.89 -15.31
N ARG A 146 -0.80 -5.28 -14.77
CA ARG A 146 -0.76 -4.64 -13.46
C ARG A 146 -0.42 -5.61 -12.34
N LEU A 147 -0.93 -6.85 -12.39
CA LEU A 147 -0.59 -7.88 -11.41
C LEU A 147 0.85 -8.38 -11.57
N LEU A 148 1.34 -8.52 -12.80
CA LEU A 148 2.65 -9.13 -13.09
C LEU A 148 3.82 -8.15 -13.02
N ILE A 149 3.65 -6.94 -13.56
CA ILE A 149 4.72 -5.92 -13.66
C ILE A 149 4.43 -4.66 -12.85
N GLY A 150 3.21 -4.48 -12.35
CA GLY A 150 2.86 -3.35 -11.48
C GLY A 150 3.68 -3.30 -10.19
N PRO A 151 3.87 -4.40 -9.43
CA PRO A 151 4.62 -4.36 -8.17
C PRO A 151 6.02 -3.74 -8.30
N PRO A 152 6.91 -4.17 -9.23
CA PRO A 152 8.21 -3.53 -9.38
C PRO A 152 8.13 -2.07 -9.85
N ILE A 153 7.10 -1.68 -10.61
CA ILE A 153 6.88 -0.27 -11.00
C ILE A 153 6.57 0.58 -9.76
N VAL A 154 5.64 0.14 -8.91
CA VAL A 154 5.24 0.86 -7.68
C VAL A 154 6.45 1.05 -6.75
N VAL A 155 7.20 -0.02 -6.49
CA VAL A 155 8.41 0.03 -5.63
C VAL A 155 9.42 1.03 -6.19
N THR A 156 9.66 1.02 -7.51
CA THR A 156 10.61 1.93 -8.15
C THR A 156 10.16 3.39 -8.02
N LEU A 157 8.90 3.69 -8.31
CA LEU A 157 8.35 5.05 -8.22
C LEU A 157 8.39 5.57 -6.77
N LEU A 158 8.08 4.71 -5.80
CA LEU A 158 8.19 5.03 -4.38
C LEU A 158 9.63 5.40 -4.04
N ILE A 159 10.60 4.53 -4.34
CA ILE A 159 12.01 4.76 -4.00
C ILE A 159 12.53 6.05 -4.64
N VAL A 160 12.28 6.25 -5.94
CA VAL A 160 12.69 7.47 -6.65
C VAL A 160 12.03 8.71 -6.03
N GLY A 161 10.75 8.61 -5.66
CA GLY A 161 10.03 9.68 -4.97
C GLY A 161 10.64 10.04 -3.61
N GLN A 162 10.95 9.03 -2.79
CA GLN A 162 11.56 9.24 -1.47
C GLN A 162 12.98 9.84 -1.59
N VAL A 163 13.81 9.32 -2.51
CA VAL A 163 15.15 9.87 -2.77
C VAL A 163 15.09 11.33 -3.19
N ARG A 164 14.15 11.68 -4.09
CA ARG A 164 13.96 13.07 -4.52
C ARG A 164 13.49 14.00 -3.39
N ARG A 165 12.68 13.50 -2.45
CA ARG A 165 12.28 14.26 -1.26
C ARG A 165 13.48 14.51 -0.35
N LEU A 166 14.23 13.46 -0.01
CA LEU A 166 15.46 13.57 0.80
C LEU A 166 16.47 14.55 0.19
N ALA A 167 16.63 14.56 -1.13
CA ALA A 167 17.54 15.47 -1.82
C ALA A 167 17.11 16.96 -1.78
N ARG A 168 15.85 17.24 -1.46
CA ARG A 168 15.28 18.60 -1.40
C ARG A 168 15.19 19.17 0.03
N GLY A 169 15.53 18.38 1.05
CA GLY A 169 15.31 18.70 2.47
C GLY A 169 13.88 18.50 2.93
#